data_AF-A0A8S0FYY1-F1
#
_entry.id   AF-A0A8S0FYY1-F1
#
_cell.length_a   1.000
_cell.length_b   1.000
_cell.length_c   1.000
_cell.angle_alpha   90.00
_cell.angle_beta   90.00
_cell.angle_gamma   90.00
#
_symmetry.space_group_name_H-M   'P 1'
#
loop_
_entity.id
_entity.type
_entity.pdbx_description
1 polymer ?
#
loop_
_entity_poly.entity_id
_entity_poly.type
_entity_poly.pdbx_seq_one_letter_code
_entity_poly.pdbx_strand_id
1 'polypeptide(L)'
;MAEVFARIKQIAGQEHVDPLQTEIGSMVYAVKPGDGSAREQAASCQRVIGGLANIAEEYATKRYRSNVINWGMLPLQMAEAPTFEVGDYIYIPGIKAALDNPGTTFKGYVIHEDAPVIGNHALYGKSDCRRTRDYQGG
;
A
#
# COMPACT_ATOMS: atom_id res chain seq x y z
N MET A 1 8.19 10.30 14.21
CA MET A 1 9.08 9.43 13.37
C MET A 1 10.04 8.58 14.18
N ALA A 2 10.91 9.13 15.03
CA ALA A 2 11.83 8.31 15.83
C ALA A 2 11.07 7.28 16.70
N GLU A 3 9.93 7.68 17.25
CA GLU A 3 9.03 6.82 18.04
C GLU A 3 8.42 5.71 17.18
N VAL A 4 7.93 6.00 15.98
CA VAL A 4 7.42 4.99 15.02
C VAL A 4 8.47 3.90 14.76
N PHE A 5 9.72 4.27 14.51
CA PHE A 5 10.78 3.29 14.29
C PHE A 5 11.16 2.53 15.57
N ALA A 6 11.10 3.17 16.74
CA ALA A 6 11.27 2.47 18.01
C ALA A 6 10.19 1.40 18.21
N ARG A 7 8.95 1.66 17.78
CA ARG A 7 7.85 0.68 17.79
C ARG A 7 8.06 -0.44 16.78
N ILE A 8 8.45 -0.11 15.54
CA ILE A 8 8.73 -1.12 14.51
C ILE A 8 9.77 -2.14 15.01
N LYS A 9 10.81 -1.67 15.71
CA LYS A 9 11.85 -2.54 16.29
C LYS A 9 11.38 -3.46 17.41
N GLN A 10 10.15 -3.28 17.92
CA GLN A 10 9.52 -4.21 18.88
C GLN A 10 8.82 -5.39 18.18
N ILE A 11 8.66 -5.33 16.85
CA ILE A 11 8.11 -6.43 16.06
C ILE A 11 9.21 -7.49 15.88
N ALA A 12 8.90 -8.75 16.22
CA ALA A 12 9.83 -9.86 16.09
C ALA A 12 10.36 -9.99 14.65
N GLY A 13 11.67 -10.02 14.50
CA GLY A 13 12.38 -10.06 13.20
C GLY A 13 12.56 -8.70 12.52
N GLN A 14 12.18 -7.59 13.16
CA GLN A 14 12.32 -6.21 12.66
C GLN A 14 13.21 -5.32 13.55
N GLU A 15 13.99 -5.93 14.46
CA GLU A 15 14.79 -5.26 15.49
C GLU A 15 15.86 -4.31 14.89
N HIS A 16 16.27 -4.59 13.65
CA HIS A 16 17.35 -3.89 12.95
C HIS A 16 16.87 -3.06 11.75
N VAL A 17 15.59 -2.72 11.70
CA VAL A 17 15.06 -1.81 10.65
C VAL A 17 15.85 -0.50 10.64
N ASP A 18 16.33 -0.14 9.45
CA ASP A 18 17.01 1.11 9.17
C ASP A 18 16.02 2.14 8.57
N PRO A 19 15.79 3.29 9.23
CA PRO A 19 15.00 4.37 8.68
C PRO A 19 15.48 4.87 7.32
N LEU A 20 16.79 4.82 7.04
CA LEU A 20 17.37 5.29 5.77
C LEU A 20 17.13 4.31 4.61
N GLN A 21 16.80 3.06 4.91
CA GLN A 21 16.45 2.02 3.93
C GLN A 21 14.94 1.77 3.84
N THR A 22 14.15 2.55 4.58
CA THR A 22 12.68 2.42 4.62
C THR A 22 12.06 3.57 3.83
N GLU A 23 11.24 3.25 2.83
CA GLU A 23 10.46 4.28 2.13
C GLU A 23 9.34 4.80 3.02
N ILE A 24 9.21 6.13 3.10
CA ILE A 24 8.21 6.84 3.90
C ILE A 24 7.42 7.77 2.98
N GLY A 25 6.10 7.70 3.06
CA GLY A 25 5.21 8.56 2.29
C GLY A 25 3.76 8.32 2.65
N SER A 26 2.88 9.10 2.02
CA SER A 26 1.45 9.04 2.31
C SER A 26 0.78 7.88 1.56
N MET A 27 -0.39 7.50 2.05
CA MET A 27 -1.26 6.58 1.33
C MET A 27 -2.71 7.05 1.36
N VAL A 28 -3.52 6.54 0.43
CA VAL A 28 -4.97 6.73 0.44
C VAL A 28 -5.67 5.42 0.77
N TYR A 29 -6.66 5.47 1.66
CA TYR A 29 -7.62 4.40 1.85
C TYR A 29 -8.94 4.71 1.12
N ALA A 30 -9.52 3.71 0.44
CA ALA A 30 -10.84 3.83 -0.18
C ALA A 30 -11.56 2.48 -0.27
N VAL A 31 -12.87 2.44 -0.04
CA VAL A 31 -13.66 1.20 -0.13
C VAL A 31 -13.61 0.61 -1.54
N LYS A 32 -13.99 1.41 -2.55
CA LYS A 32 -14.06 0.97 -3.96
C LYS A 32 -13.56 2.03 -4.95
N PRO A 33 -12.27 2.38 -4.96
CA PRO A 33 -11.75 3.41 -5.86
C PRO A 33 -11.80 2.99 -7.33
N GLY A 34 -11.94 3.99 -8.20
CA GLY A 34 -12.00 3.80 -9.64
C GLY A 34 -13.40 3.51 -10.19
N ASP A 35 -14.45 3.68 -9.38
CA ASP A 35 -15.83 3.70 -9.85
C ASP A 35 -16.10 5.03 -10.59
N GLY A 36 -16.60 4.96 -11.82
CA GLY A 36 -16.62 6.06 -12.79
C GLY A 36 -15.44 6.07 -13.77
N SER A 37 -15.12 7.22 -14.38
CA SER A 37 -14.00 7.30 -15.33
C SER A 37 -12.67 7.13 -14.59
N ALA A 38 -11.99 5.99 -14.77
CA ALA A 38 -10.64 5.75 -14.25
C ALA A 38 -9.62 6.71 -14.91
N ARG A 39 -9.44 7.89 -14.33
CA ARG A 39 -8.54 8.95 -14.83
C ARG A 39 -7.13 8.75 -14.30
N GLU A 40 -6.14 8.77 -15.18
CA GLU A 40 -4.71 8.71 -14.80
C GLU A 40 -4.30 9.83 -13.86
N GLN A 41 -4.93 11.01 -14.02
CA GLN A 41 -4.68 12.18 -13.20
C GLN A 41 -4.94 11.91 -11.71
N ALA A 42 -5.92 11.06 -11.39
CA ALA A 42 -6.24 10.69 -10.01
C ALA A 42 -5.14 9.84 -9.32
N ALA A 43 -4.28 9.16 -10.09
CA ALA A 43 -3.10 8.49 -9.55
C ALA A 43 -1.88 9.41 -9.55
N SER A 44 -1.68 10.19 -10.63
CA SER A 44 -0.53 11.08 -10.74
C SER A 44 -0.47 12.12 -9.64
N CYS A 45 -1.61 12.71 -9.26
CA CYS A 45 -1.66 13.75 -8.25
C CYS A 45 -1.21 13.22 -6.89
N GLN A 46 -1.60 11.98 -6.53
CA GLN A 46 -1.17 11.30 -5.31
C GLN A 46 0.35 11.16 -5.31
N ARG A 47 0.94 10.69 -6.41
CA ARG A 47 2.39 10.52 -6.49
C ARG A 47 3.14 11.84 -6.37
N VAL A 48 2.68 12.89 -7.07
CA VAL A 48 3.29 14.23 -7.06
C VAL A 48 3.36 14.80 -5.64
N ILE A 49 2.36 14.52 -4.79
CA ILE A 49 2.31 14.99 -3.40
C ILE A 49 2.94 14.00 -2.39
N GLY A 50 3.70 13.01 -2.86
CA GLY A 50 4.44 12.07 -2.01
C GLY A 50 3.69 10.80 -1.62
N GLY A 51 2.61 10.47 -2.34
CA GLY A 51 1.90 9.21 -2.20
C GLY A 51 2.76 8.02 -2.66
N LEU A 52 2.71 6.93 -1.89
CA LEU A 52 3.43 5.68 -2.17
C LEU A 52 2.49 4.48 -2.35
N ALA A 53 1.29 4.53 -1.80
CA ALA A 53 0.37 3.41 -1.86
C ALA A 53 -1.09 3.83 -1.80
N ASN A 54 -1.96 2.97 -2.32
CA ASN A 54 -3.38 2.98 -2.05
C ASN A 54 -3.76 1.66 -1.38
N ILE A 55 -4.56 1.72 -0.33
CA ILE A 55 -5.22 0.54 0.27
C ILE A 55 -6.70 0.60 -0.08
N ALA A 56 -7.27 -0.51 -0.54
CA ALA A 56 -8.70 -0.60 -0.80
C ALA A 56 -9.31 -1.93 -0.37
N GLU A 57 -10.61 -1.96 -0.08
CA GLU A 57 -11.34 -3.23 0.07
C GLU A 57 -11.48 -3.92 -1.29
N GLU A 58 -11.84 -3.14 -2.31
CA GLU A 58 -11.98 -3.60 -3.69
C GLU A 58 -11.52 -2.49 -4.64
N TYR A 59 -10.97 -2.79 -5.82
CA TYR A 59 -10.84 -1.77 -6.87
C TYR A 59 -11.92 -2.01 -7.90
N ALA A 60 -12.68 -0.97 -8.25
CA ALA A 60 -13.79 -1.10 -9.19
C ALA A 60 -13.35 -1.56 -10.58
N THR A 61 -12.16 -1.14 -11.03
CA THR A 61 -11.62 -1.47 -12.35
C THR A 61 -10.15 -1.87 -12.27
N LYS A 62 -9.74 -2.72 -13.21
CA LYS A 62 -8.31 -3.03 -13.43
C LYS A 62 -7.52 -1.78 -13.87
N ARG A 63 -8.16 -0.88 -14.62
CA ARG A 63 -7.53 0.33 -15.17
C ARG A 63 -7.03 1.29 -14.09
N TYR A 64 -7.84 1.58 -13.08
CA TYR A 64 -7.40 2.45 -11.99
C TYR A 64 -6.21 1.83 -11.22
N ARG A 65 -6.26 0.52 -10.99
CA ARG A 65 -5.15 -0.24 -10.37
C ARG A 65 -3.85 -0.11 -11.17
N SER A 66 -3.92 -0.26 -12.50
CA SER A 66 -2.75 -0.08 -13.38
C SER A 66 -2.21 1.34 -13.35
N ASN A 67 -3.07 2.37 -13.25
CA ASN A 67 -2.61 3.75 -13.13
C ASN A 67 -1.78 3.97 -11.86
N VAL A 68 -2.22 3.42 -10.72
CA VAL A 68 -1.47 3.49 -9.45
C VAL A 68 -0.07 2.87 -9.62
N ILE A 69 0.02 1.69 -10.24
CA ILE A 69 1.30 1.01 -10.53
C ILE A 69 2.18 1.84 -11.46
N ASN A 70 1.62 2.37 -12.55
CA ASN A 70 2.37 3.13 -13.55
C ASN A 70 3.00 4.40 -12.98
N TRP A 71 2.44 4.96 -11.91
CA TRP A 71 3.00 6.10 -11.18
C TRP A 71 3.96 5.68 -10.05
N GLY A 72 4.30 4.40 -9.95
CA GLY A 72 5.24 3.89 -8.95
C GLY A 72 4.64 3.79 -7.55
N MET A 73 3.32 3.62 -7.44
CA MET A 73 2.63 3.42 -6.17
C MET A 73 2.09 1.98 -6.04
N LEU A 74 1.88 1.53 -4.81
CA LEU A 74 1.40 0.19 -4.50
C LEU A 74 -0.13 0.14 -4.41
N PRO A 75 -0.84 -0.62 -5.27
CA PRO A 75 -2.29 -0.75 -5.19
C PRO A 75 -2.71 -1.93 -4.29
N LEU A 76 -2.52 -1.75 -2.99
CA LEU A 76 -2.82 -2.75 -1.98
C LEU A 76 -4.32 -2.98 -1.86
N GLN A 77 -4.69 -4.24 -1.64
CA GLN A 77 -6.07 -4.63 -1.36
C GLN A 77 -6.13 -5.35 -0.02
N MET A 78 -7.13 -5.03 0.81
CA MET A 78 -7.34 -5.65 2.12
C MET A 78 -8.05 -7.00 1.98
N ALA A 79 -7.77 -7.92 2.91
CA ALA A 79 -8.62 -9.11 3.15
C ALA A 79 -9.88 -8.80 3.94
N GLU A 80 -9.75 -7.87 4.88
CA GLU A 80 -10.74 -7.57 5.89
C GLU A 80 -10.84 -6.06 6.04
N ALA A 81 -11.98 -5.57 6.55
CA ALA A 81 -12.17 -4.15 6.77
C ALA A 81 -11.06 -3.60 7.69
N PRO A 82 -10.40 -2.49 7.32
CA PRO A 82 -9.35 -1.94 8.15
C PRO A 82 -9.91 -1.30 9.41
N THR A 83 -9.08 -1.30 10.45
CA THR A 83 -9.37 -0.67 11.75
C THR A 83 -8.39 0.47 12.06
N PHE A 84 -7.67 0.97 11.04
CA PHE A 84 -6.72 2.07 11.21
C PHE A 84 -7.40 3.44 11.17
N GLU A 85 -6.81 4.41 11.86
CA GLU A 85 -7.29 5.78 12.00
C GLU A 85 -6.32 6.79 11.37
N VAL A 86 -6.76 8.05 11.25
CA VAL A 86 -5.88 9.14 10.81
C VAL A 86 -4.76 9.32 11.83
N GLY A 87 -3.51 9.26 11.36
CA GLY A 87 -2.31 9.34 12.20
C GLY A 87 -1.60 8.00 12.37
N ASP A 88 -2.24 6.90 11.97
CA ASP A 88 -1.59 5.58 11.97
C ASP A 88 -0.55 5.46 10.85
N TYR A 89 0.53 4.73 11.16
CA TYR A 89 1.53 4.31 10.19
C TYR A 89 1.31 2.84 9.86
N ILE A 90 1.42 2.51 8.57
CA ILE A 90 1.38 1.12 8.12
C ILE A 90 2.78 0.69 7.75
N TYR A 91 3.32 -0.26 8.50
CA TYR A 91 4.62 -0.84 8.25
C TYR A 91 4.49 -2.16 7.49
N ILE A 92 5.17 -2.28 6.36
CA ILE A 92 5.16 -3.48 5.51
C ILE A 92 6.60 -3.96 5.29
N PRO A 93 7.05 -5.03 5.98
CA PRO A 93 8.38 -5.54 5.78
C PRO A 93 8.51 -6.27 4.44
N GLY A 94 9.69 -6.17 3.81
CA GLY A 94 10.04 -6.99 2.65
C GLY A 94 9.19 -6.75 1.39
N ILE A 95 8.55 -5.58 1.26
CA ILE A 95 7.60 -5.29 0.17
C ILE A 95 8.18 -5.51 -1.22
N LYS A 96 9.46 -5.18 -1.45
CA LYS A 96 10.12 -5.41 -2.73
C LYS A 96 10.07 -6.88 -3.17
N ALA A 97 10.41 -7.80 -2.27
CA ALA A 97 10.37 -9.24 -2.57
C ALA A 97 8.93 -9.76 -2.75
N ALA A 98 7.95 -9.16 -2.06
CA ALA A 98 6.55 -9.50 -2.24
C ALA A 98 6.01 -9.07 -3.61
N LEU A 99 6.51 -7.97 -4.18
CA LEU A 99 6.11 -7.48 -5.50
C LEU A 99 6.64 -8.32 -6.66
N ASP A 100 7.76 -9.02 -6.47
CA ASP A 100 8.28 -9.96 -7.46
C ASP A 100 7.37 -11.20 -7.63
N ASN A 101 6.41 -11.41 -6.72
CA ASN A 101 5.52 -12.56 -6.70
C ASN A 101 4.04 -12.15 -6.82
N PRO A 102 3.43 -12.23 -8.02
CA PRO A 102 2.05 -11.80 -8.20
C PRO A 102 0.98 -12.53 -7.41
N GLY A 103 0.07 -11.75 -6.85
CA GLY A 103 -1.07 -12.28 -6.06
C GLY A 103 -0.67 -12.71 -4.65
N THR A 104 0.53 -12.34 -4.20
CA THR A 104 1.02 -12.72 -2.87
C THR A 104 0.36 -11.88 -1.79
N THR A 105 -0.02 -12.57 -0.72
CA THR A 105 -0.42 -11.98 0.55
C THR A 105 0.82 -11.68 1.37
N PHE A 106 0.89 -10.50 1.95
CA PHE A 106 1.90 -10.14 2.93
C PHE A 106 1.27 -9.48 4.14
N LYS A 107 2.04 -9.38 5.21
CA LYS A 107 1.60 -8.79 6.47
C LYS A 107 1.95 -7.31 6.50
N GLY A 108 0.98 -6.49 6.88
CA GLY A 108 1.19 -5.12 7.33
C GLY A 108 0.93 -5.01 8.83
N TYR A 109 1.59 -4.05 9.47
CA TYR A 109 1.43 -3.74 10.89
C TYR A 109 0.94 -2.31 11.02
N VAL A 110 -0.05 -2.08 11.89
CA VAL A 110 -0.50 -0.74 12.24
C VAL A 110 0.30 -0.26 13.45
N ILE A 111 0.96 0.89 13.29
CA ILE A 111 1.81 1.51 14.28
C ILE A 111 1.19 2.85 14.66
N HIS A 112 0.89 2.99 15.94
CA HIS A 112 0.51 4.26 16.55
C HIS A 112 1.68 4.76 17.40
N GLU A 113 1.94 6.07 17.42
CA GLU A 113 3.09 6.61 18.17
C GLU A 113 2.99 6.27 19.69
N ASP A 114 1.79 6.36 20.24
CA ASP A 114 1.51 6.19 21.67
C ASP A 114 0.80 4.88 22.06
N ALA A 115 0.53 3.98 21.12
CA ALA A 115 -0.15 2.71 21.40
C ALA A 115 0.76 1.48 21.13
N PRO A 116 0.44 0.32 21.71
CA PRO A 116 1.06 -0.94 21.29
C PRO A 116 0.89 -1.16 19.78
N VAL A 117 1.86 -1.81 19.14
CA VAL A 117 1.73 -2.24 17.75
C VAL A 117 0.52 -3.17 17.64
N ILE A 118 -0.48 -2.79 16.85
CA ILE A 118 -1.72 -3.54 16.72
C ILE A 118 -1.64 -4.42 15.47
N GLY A 119 -1.74 -5.73 15.71
CA GLY A 119 -2.21 -6.73 14.75
C GLY A 119 -1.37 -6.98 13.50
N ASN A 120 -1.60 -8.15 12.90
CA ASN A 120 -1.17 -8.45 11.54
C ASN A 120 -2.38 -8.19 10.63
N HIS A 121 -2.29 -7.23 9.72
CA HIS A 121 -3.28 -7.08 8.66
C HIS A 121 -2.81 -7.82 7.41
N ALA A 122 -3.67 -8.68 6.88
CA ALA A 122 -3.43 -9.33 5.60
C ALA A 122 -3.67 -8.31 4.47
N LEU A 123 -2.58 -7.92 3.82
CA LEU A 123 -2.59 -7.06 2.66
C LEU A 123 -2.22 -7.89 1.43
N TYR A 124 -2.93 -7.67 0.34
CA TYR A 124 -2.65 -8.31 -0.93
C TYR A 124 -1.99 -7.32 -1.88
N GLY A 125 -0.84 -7.75 -2.43
CA GLY A 125 -0.26 -7.14 -3.61
C GLY A 125 -0.89 -7.76 -4.86
N LYS A 126 -1.88 -7.09 -5.46
CA LYS A 126 -2.33 -7.49 -6.80
C LYS A 126 -1.37 -6.93 -7.85
N SER A 127 -0.32 -7.69 -8.15
CA SER A 127 0.60 -7.36 -9.22
C SER A 127 0.18 -8.01 -10.54
N ASP A 128 -1.03 -7.71 -11.02
CA ASP A 128 -1.28 -7.81 -12.48
C ASP A 128 -0.45 -6.69 -13.14
N CYS A 129 0.87 -6.90 -13.08
CA CYS A 129 2.00 -6.05 -13.43
C CYS A 129 2.53 -6.50 -14.81
N ARG A 130 1.70 -7.20 -15.58
CA ARG A 130 1.83 -7.14 -17.03
C ARG A 130 1.32 -5.77 -17.41
N ARG A 131 2.19 -4.92 -17.97
CA ARG A 131 1.75 -3.78 -18.80
C ARG A 131 0.56 -4.29 -19.60
N THR A 132 -0.61 -3.73 -19.37
CA THR A 132 -1.80 -4.05 -20.16
C THR A 132 -1.52 -3.55 -21.57
N ARG A 133 -0.82 -4.37 -22.36
CA ARG A 133 -0.81 -4.33 -23.83
C ARG A 133 -2.10 -4.92 -24.40
N ASP A 134 -3.14 -5.07 -23.57
CA ASP A 134 -4.47 -5.54 -23.96
C ASP A 134 -5.51 -4.42 -23.82
N TYR A 135 -5.14 -3.17 -24.17
CA TYR A 135 -6.11 -2.13 -24.52
C TYR A 135 -6.07 -1.97 -26.05
N GLN A 136 -6.57 -2.97 -26.78
CA GLN A 136 -7.06 -2.80 -28.13
C GLN A 136 -8.56 -3.09 -28.14
N GLY A 137 -9.34 -2.12 -28.62
CA GLY A 137 -10.65 -2.36 -29.20
C GLY A 137 -11.85 -1.82 -28.42
N GLY A 138 -12.14 -0.54 -28.62
CA GLY A 138 -13.43 0.11 -28.45
C GLY A 138 -13.47 1.31 -29.37
#